data_AF-A0A147GPA3-F1
#
_entry.id   AF-A0A147GPA3-F1
#
_cell.length_a   1.000
_cell.length_b   1.000
_cell.length_c   1.000
_cell.angle_alpha   90.00
_cell.angle_beta   90.00
_cell.angle_gamma   90.00
#
_symmetry.space_group_name_H-M   'P 1'
#
loop_
_entity.id
_entity.type
_entity.pdbx_description
1 polymer ?
#
loop_
_entity_poly.entity_id
_entity_poly.type
_entity_poly.pdbx_seq_one_letter_code
_entity_poly.pdbx_strand_id
1 'polypeptide(L)'
;MTRLHSPLLSRPAARRLWALAALPALLAGCVVAPPAPVRVEARPVVVTPPGVVYVAPTYAMPAPGYVWHYHPHYGWGWYHPVYGWHRGWR
;
A
#
# COMPACT_ATOMS: atom_id res chain seq x y z
N MET A 1 -6.91 77.18 8.35
CA MET A 1 -6.14 75.93 8.46
C MET A 1 -7.13 74.80 8.85
N THR A 2 -7.99 74.29 7.95
CA THR A 2 -7.84 73.08 7.09
C THR A 2 -7.33 71.81 7.80
N ARG A 3 -8.22 70.87 8.18
CA ARG A 3 -8.66 69.72 7.37
C ARG A 3 -9.54 68.77 8.19
N LEU A 4 -10.68 68.39 7.60
CA LEU A 4 -11.46 67.21 7.96
C LEU A 4 -10.60 65.94 7.82
N HIS A 5 -10.71 65.00 8.75
CA HIS A 5 -10.25 63.62 8.55
C HIS A 5 -11.37 62.65 8.96
N SER A 6 -12.13 62.24 7.95
CA SER A 6 -13.19 61.23 7.99
C SER A 6 -12.60 59.82 8.12
N PRO A 7 -12.88 59.03 9.18
CA PRO A 7 -12.30 57.71 9.38
C PRO A 7 -13.15 56.56 8.81
N LEU A 8 -13.86 56.75 7.69
CA LEU A 8 -14.86 55.77 7.21
C LEU A 8 -14.54 55.07 5.88
N LEU A 9 -13.46 55.42 5.18
CA LEU A 9 -13.23 54.92 3.81
C LEU A 9 -12.18 53.79 3.67
N SER A 10 -11.75 53.13 4.75
CA SER A 10 -10.61 52.18 4.68
C SER A 10 -10.95 50.72 4.99
N ARG A 11 -12.15 50.43 5.47
CA ARG A 11 -12.53 49.08 5.96
C ARG A 11 -12.95 48.04 4.89
N PRO A 12 -13.55 48.39 3.73
CA PRO A 12 -14.03 47.36 2.80
C PRO A 12 -12.95 46.83 1.86
N ALA A 13 -11.89 47.61 1.60
CA ALA A 13 -10.81 47.23 0.68
C ALA A 13 -9.94 46.11 1.28
N ALA A 14 -9.59 46.22 2.56
CA ALA A 14 -8.81 45.20 3.26
C ALA A 14 -9.52 43.83 3.24
N ARG A 15 -10.82 43.76 3.57
CA ARG A 15 -11.58 42.50 3.57
C ARG A 15 -11.65 41.84 2.18
N ARG A 16 -11.75 42.63 1.11
CA ARG A 16 -11.80 42.12 -0.26
C ARG A 16 -10.45 41.55 -0.70
N LEU A 17 -9.34 42.14 -0.27
CA LEU A 17 -7.99 41.66 -0.54
C LEU A 17 -7.71 40.31 0.14
N TRP A 18 -8.19 40.12 1.38
CA TRP A 18 -8.10 38.83 2.07
C TRP A 18 -8.90 37.72 1.39
N ALA A 19 -10.09 38.03 0.87
CA ALA A 19 -10.93 37.04 0.17
C ALA A 19 -10.32 36.57 -1.16
N LEU A 20 -9.63 37.46 -1.89
CA LEU A 20 -8.96 37.14 -3.15
C LEU A 20 -7.69 36.28 -2.95
N ALA A 21 -6.98 36.46 -1.83
CA ALA A 21 -5.76 35.70 -1.53
C ALA A 21 -6.04 34.25 -1.09
N ALA A 22 -7.24 33.95 -0.59
CA ALA A 22 -7.60 32.60 -0.15
C ALA A 22 -7.91 31.63 -1.31
N LEU A 23 -8.28 32.16 -2.48
CA LEU A 23 -8.67 31.37 -3.65
C LEU A 23 -7.56 30.45 -4.20
N PRO A 24 -6.30 30.91 -4.40
CA PRO A 24 -5.24 30.04 -4.92
C PRO A 24 -4.79 28.96 -3.93
N ALA A 25 -4.92 29.20 -2.61
CA ALA A 25 -4.57 28.22 -1.58
C ALA A 25 -5.52 27.00 -1.58
N LEU A 26 -6.79 27.21 -1.94
CA LEU A 26 -7.78 26.13 -2.07
C LEU A 26 -7.59 25.31 -3.36
N LEU A 27 -7.02 25.91 -4.41
CA LEU A 27 -6.79 25.28 -5.71
C LEU A 27 -5.43 24.55 -5.79
N ALA A 28 -4.49 24.85 -4.90
CA ALA A 28 -3.16 24.21 -4.86
C ALA A 28 -3.14 22.79 -4.24
N GLY A 29 -4.30 22.25 -3.85
CA GLY A 29 -4.42 20.99 -3.12
C GLY A 29 -4.38 19.71 -3.95
N CYS A 30 -4.37 19.78 -5.29
CA CYS A 30 -4.36 18.59 -6.13
C CYS A 30 -2.93 18.02 -6.30
N VAL A 31 -2.39 17.44 -5.22
CA VAL A 31 -1.20 16.60 -5.32
C VAL A 31 -1.62 15.27 -5.96
N VAL A 32 -1.13 15.02 -7.16
CA VAL A 32 -1.27 13.71 -7.82
C VAL A 32 -0.47 12.70 -7.00
N ALA A 33 -1.17 11.83 -6.27
CA ALA A 33 -0.54 10.70 -5.61
C ALA A 33 -0.01 9.75 -6.69
N PRO A 34 1.25 9.30 -6.62
CA PRO A 34 1.75 8.26 -7.52
C PRO A 34 0.85 7.02 -7.41
N PRO A 35 0.54 6.33 -8.52
CA PRO A 35 -0.17 5.05 -8.44
C PRO A 35 0.60 4.12 -7.50
N ALA A 36 -0.11 3.52 -6.55
CA ALA A 36 0.50 2.57 -5.62
C ALA A 36 1.20 1.45 -6.42
N PRO A 37 2.41 1.03 -6.03
CA PRO A 37 3.09 -0.06 -6.72
C PRO A 37 2.20 -1.30 -6.69
N VAL A 38 1.86 -1.82 -7.87
CA VAL A 38 1.16 -3.09 -8.01
C VAL A 38 2.08 -4.16 -7.45
N ARG A 39 1.77 -4.68 -6.26
CA ARG A 39 2.43 -5.89 -5.76
C ARG A 39 1.91 -7.06 -6.58
N VAL A 40 2.69 -7.44 -7.58
CA VAL A 40 2.51 -8.74 -8.23
C VAL A 40 3.01 -9.79 -7.24
N GLU A 41 2.09 -10.43 -6.52
CA GLU A 41 2.41 -11.64 -5.78
C GLU A 41 2.81 -12.70 -6.80
N ALA A 42 4.11 -12.99 -6.88
CA ALA A 42 4.62 -14.12 -7.64
C ALA A 42 4.00 -15.38 -7.05
N ARG A 43 2.96 -15.90 -7.70
CA ARG A 43 2.35 -17.17 -7.30
C ARG A 43 3.39 -18.26 -7.57
N PRO A 44 3.87 -18.99 -6.55
CA PRO A 44 4.84 -20.05 -6.77
C PRO A 44 4.27 -21.05 -7.76
N VAL A 45 5.03 -21.41 -8.80
CA VAL A 45 4.69 -22.52 -9.67
C VAL A 45 4.79 -23.78 -8.82
N VAL A 46 3.63 -24.29 -8.40
CA VAL A 46 3.56 -25.52 -7.63
C VAL A 46 3.69 -26.69 -8.59
N VAL A 47 4.86 -27.32 -8.62
CA VAL A 47 5.09 -28.55 -9.39
C VAL A 47 4.38 -29.69 -8.67
N THR A 48 3.31 -30.20 -9.29
CA THR A 48 2.56 -31.34 -8.77
C THR A 48 2.94 -32.58 -9.59
N PRO A 49 3.46 -33.66 -8.96
CA PRO A 49 3.75 -34.89 -9.69
C PRO A 49 2.50 -35.49 -10.35
N PRO A 50 2.66 -36.26 -11.46
CA PRO A 50 1.53 -36.94 -12.09
C PRO A 50 0.76 -37.82 -11.09
N GLY A 51 -0.57 -37.72 -11.10
CA GLY A 51 -1.44 -38.50 -10.22
C GLY A 51 -1.59 -37.95 -8.79
N VAL A 52 -0.89 -36.86 -8.44
CA VAL A 52 -1.07 -36.17 -7.16
C VAL A 52 -2.04 -35.00 -7.34
N VAL A 53 -3.01 -34.87 -6.44
CA VAL A 53 -3.90 -33.71 -6.40
C VAL A 53 -3.25 -32.62 -5.57
N TYR A 54 -3.27 -31.38 -6.07
CA TYR A 54 -2.88 -30.23 -5.28
C TYR A 54 -3.83 -30.02 -4.10
N VAL A 55 -3.29 -29.98 -2.88
CA VAL A 55 -4.03 -29.62 -1.66
C VAL A 55 -3.50 -28.28 -1.20
N ALA A 56 -4.38 -27.28 -1.02
CA ALA A 56 -3.97 -25.96 -0.57
C ALA A 56 -3.42 -25.99 0.88
N PRO A 57 -2.53 -25.05 1.26
CA PRO A 57 -2.07 -24.94 2.64
C PRO A 57 -3.22 -24.81 3.62
N THR A 58 -3.21 -25.64 4.67
CA THR A 58 -4.20 -25.59 5.76
C THR A 58 -3.75 -24.71 6.93
N TYR A 59 -2.55 -24.13 6.84
CA TYR A 59 -1.96 -23.29 7.87
C TYR A 59 -0.96 -22.31 7.24
N ALA A 60 -0.64 -21.24 7.99
CA ALA A 60 0.22 -20.16 7.52
C ALA A 60 1.64 -20.62 7.15
N MET A 61 2.26 -19.88 6.25
CA MET A 61 3.67 -20.04 5.90
C MET A 61 4.54 -19.77 7.14
N PRO A 62 5.50 -20.65 7.51
CA PRO A 62 6.25 -20.52 8.76
C PRO A 62 7.16 -19.29 8.79
N ALA A 63 7.79 -18.97 7.66
CA ALA A 63 8.69 -17.84 7.47
C ALA A 63 8.86 -17.56 5.97
N PRO A 64 9.39 -16.38 5.57
CA PRO A 64 9.76 -16.11 4.18
C PRO A 64 10.70 -17.19 3.61
N GLY A 65 10.52 -17.52 2.33
CA GLY A 65 11.35 -18.50 1.61
C GLY A 65 10.84 -19.94 1.66
N TYR A 66 9.86 -20.25 2.51
CA TYR A 66 9.17 -21.53 2.45
C TYR A 66 8.23 -21.59 1.24
N VAL A 67 8.24 -22.72 0.54
CA VAL A 67 7.36 -23.00 -0.60
C VAL A 67 6.45 -24.18 -0.28
N TRP A 68 5.22 -24.13 -0.79
CA TRP A 68 4.29 -25.24 -0.64
C TRP A 68 4.66 -26.34 -1.65
N HIS A 69 5.05 -27.50 -1.13
CA HIS A 69 5.66 -28.56 -1.92
C HIS A 69 5.12 -29.94 -1.55
N TYR A 70 5.20 -30.88 -2.49
CA TYR A 70 4.74 -32.25 -2.28
C TYR A 70 5.88 -33.14 -1.76
N HIS A 71 5.66 -33.77 -0.62
CA HIS A 71 6.53 -34.80 -0.03
C HIS A 71 5.96 -36.20 -0.34
N PRO A 72 6.76 -37.15 -0.87
CA PRO A 72 6.28 -38.49 -1.23
C PRO A 72 5.60 -39.27 -0.08
N HIS A 73 6.15 -39.19 1.13
CA HIS A 73 5.63 -39.89 2.31
C HIS A 73 4.57 -39.12 3.12
N TYR A 74 4.67 -37.79 3.21
CA TYR A 74 3.83 -36.98 4.09
C TYR A 74 2.80 -36.11 3.36
N GLY A 75 2.82 -36.09 2.03
CA GLY A 75 1.95 -35.26 1.21
C GLY A 75 2.38 -33.80 1.19
N TRP A 76 1.41 -32.88 1.16
CA TRP A 76 1.68 -31.45 1.00
C TRP A 76 2.19 -30.79 2.29
N GLY A 77 3.27 -30.02 2.18
CA GLY A 77 3.89 -29.31 3.30
C GLY A 77 4.76 -28.12 2.88
N TRP A 78 5.26 -27.39 3.86
CA TRP A 78 6.19 -26.28 3.63
C TRP A 78 7.63 -26.82 3.54
N TYR A 79 8.32 -26.48 2.45
CA TYR A 79 9.73 -26.82 2.22
C TYR A 79 10.55 -25.54 2.09
N HIS A 80 11.73 -25.50 2.72
CA HIS A 80 12.72 -24.44 2.56
C HIS A 80 14.00 -25.04 1.97
N PRO A 81 14.61 -24.45 0.92
CA PRO A 81 15.80 -25.02 0.28
C PRO A 81 17.02 -25.14 1.22
N VAL A 82 17.10 -24.30 2.25
CA VAL A 82 18.20 -24.29 3.24
C VAL A 82 17.85 -25.06 4.52
N TYR A 83 16.58 -25.07 4.95
CA TYR A 83 16.18 -25.62 6.25
C TYR A 83 15.42 -26.95 6.12
N GLY A 84 15.13 -27.39 4.89
CA GLY A 84 14.37 -28.59 4.61
C GLY A 84 12.88 -28.43 4.91
N TRP A 85 12.23 -29.54 5.25
CA TRP A 85 10.80 -29.57 5.49
C TRP A 85 10.42 -29.04 6.87
N HIS A 86 9.37 -28.23 6.89
CA HIS A 86 8.72 -27.82 8.12
C HIS A 86 8.12 -29.04 8.85
N ARG A 87 8.00 -28.97 10.19
CA ARG A 87 7.54 -30.07 11.07
C ARG A 87 8.50 -31.27 11.17
N GLY A 88 9.75 -31.13 10.73
CA GLY A 88 10.77 -32.17 10.90
C GLY A 88 10.59 -33.37 9.98
N TRP A 89 9.85 -33.22 8.88
CA TRP A 89 9.75 -34.26 7.85
C TRP A 89 11.10 -34.49 7.18
N ARG A 90 11.36 -35.72 6.74
CA ARG A 90 12.61 -36.14 6.12
C ARG A 90 12.32 -37.04 4.92
#